data_AF-U2HE50-F1
#
_entry.id   AF-U2HE50-F1
#
_cell.length_a   1.000
_cell.length_b   1.000
_cell.length_c   1.000
_cell.angle_alpha   90.00
_cell.angle_beta   90.00
_cell.angle_gamma   90.00
#
_symmetry.space_group_name_H-M   'P 1'
#
loop_
_entity.id
_entity.type
_entity.pdbx_description
1 polymer ?
#
loop_
_entity_poly.entity_id
_entity_poly.type
_entity_poly.pdbx_seq_one_letter_code
_entity_poly.pdbx_strand_id
1 'polypeptide(L)'
;MQWTEQEGHFSFNVKPSLTRKYRLKDGSGNAVEAEFRDGTWSVDTAGFVGWSGRFWVSDKDQILAAKRKCSGFRAHKVKSYTPAARNAVKLARHYANVKGKKVRAVVYYLIAHRIDSTVLQSFDLEWQATNAAKLLRYRAGIDARVDKFFVKRGAPVRTTPSV
;
A
#
# COMPACT_ATOMS: atom_id res chain seq x y z
N MET A 1 1.67 -14.43 15.53
CA MET A 1 1.16 -13.04 15.41
C MET A 1 0.78 -12.74 13.97
N GLN A 2 -0.52 -12.58 13.73
CA GLN A 2 -1.15 -12.31 12.44
C GLN A 2 -1.24 -10.78 12.27
N TRP A 3 -0.97 -10.28 11.07
CA TRP A 3 -1.37 -8.91 10.76
C TRP A 3 -2.89 -8.95 10.58
N THR A 4 -3.61 -8.13 11.31
CA THR A 4 -5.06 -8.06 11.23
C THR A 4 -5.46 -6.87 10.37
N GLU A 5 -6.23 -7.13 9.31
CA GLU A 5 -7.06 -6.08 8.74
C GLU A 5 -8.10 -5.74 9.80
N GLN A 6 -8.07 -4.51 10.29
CA GLN A 6 -9.14 -4.01 11.14
C GLN A 6 -10.06 -3.15 10.30
N GLU A 7 -11.35 -3.27 10.55
CA GLU A 7 -12.29 -2.24 10.14
C GLU A 7 -11.97 -0.98 10.94
N GLY A 8 -11.69 0.10 10.22
CA GLY A 8 -11.40 1.40 10.78
C GLY A 8 -12.39 2.41 10.30
N HIS A 9 -12.66 3.39 11.14
CA HIS A 9 -13.45 4.55 10.79
C HIS A 9 -12.52 5.73 10.52
N PHE A 10 -12.70 6.38 9.38
CA PHE A 10 -11.84 7.46 8.88
C PHE A 10 -12.69 8.69 8.62
N SER A 11 -12.21 9.86 9.05
CA SER A 11 -12.83 11.12 8.64
C SER A 11 -12.64 11.37 7.14
N PHE A 12 -13.50 12.20 6.54
CA PHE A 12 -13.44 12.52 5.11
C PHE A 12 -12.19 13.30 4.67
N ASN A 13 -11.39 13.81 5.62
CA ASN A 13 -10.06 14.37 5.37
C ASN A 13 -9.07 13.31 4.87
N VAL A 14 -9.31 12.04 5.21
CA VAL A 14 -8.61 10.90 4.63
C VAL A 14 -9.51 10.34 3.54
N LYS A 15 -9.22 10.64 2.27
CA LYS A 15 -9.98 10.06 1.17
C LYS A 15 -9.63 8.57 1.02
N PRO A 16 -10.61 7.70 0.72
CA PRO A 16 -10.30 6.34 0.34
C PRO A 16 -9.37 6.34 -0.86
N SER A 17 -8.56 5.30 -0.94
CA SER A 17 -7.56 5.19 -2.00
C SER A 17 -8.01 4.37 -3.20
N LEU A 18 -9.22 3.81 -3.16
CA LEU A 18 -9.75 2.90 -4.17
C LEU A 18 -11.15 3.34 -4.58
N THR A 19 -11.47 3.10 -5.83
CA THR A 19 -12.81 3.19 -6.37
C THR A 19 -13.61 1.96 -5.98
N ARG A 20 -14.48 2.07 -4.97
CA ARG A 20 -15.39 0.99 -4.55
C ARG A 20 -16.43 1.49 -3.57
N LYS A 21 -17.35 0.61 -3.19
CA LYS A 21 -18.28 0.84 -2.08
C LYS A 21 -17.57 0.83 -0.72
N TYR A 22 -17.91 1.81 0.10
CA TYR A 22 -17.52 1.93 1.50
C TYR A 22 -18.76 2.19 2.34
N ARG A 23 -18.67 1.90 3.63
CA ARG A 23 -19.74 2.18 4.58
C ARG A 23 -19.52 3.54 5.22
N LEU A 24 -20.40 4.50 5.04
CA LEU A 24 -20.34 5.83 5.66
C LEU A 24 -21.16 5.80 6.95
N LYS A 25 -20.68 6.40 8.03
CA LYS A 25 -21.43 6.52 9.29
C LYS A 25 -21.82 7.97 9.55
N ASP A 26 -23.05 8.18 10.02
CA ASP A 26 -23.50 9.48 10.53
C ASP A 26 -23.20 9.63 12.04
N GLY A 27 -23.46 10.82 12.58
CA GLY A 27 -23.26 11.12 14.00
C GLY A 27 -24.17 10.35 14.96
N SER A 28 -25.23 9.74 14.44
CA SER A 28 -26.21 8.94 15.19
C SER A 28 -25.89 7.44 15.15
N GLY A 29 -24.87 7.04 14.40
CA GLY A 29 -24.45 5.64 14.25
C GLY A 29 -25.12 4.89 13.10
N ASN A 30 -26.01 5.52 12.32
CA ASN A 30 -26.55 4.91 11.11
C ASN A 30 -25.45 4.79 10.06
N ALA A 31 -25.58 3.78 9.21
CA ALA A 31 -24.59 3.52 8.18
C ALA A 31 -25.22 3.28 6.81
N VAL A 32 -24.65 3.90 5.78
CA VAL A 32 -25.06 3.72 4.38
C VAL A 32 -23.87 3.24 3.54
N GLU A 33 -24.14 2.54 2.45
CA GLU A 33 -23.10 2.25 1.45
C GLU A 33 -23.02 3.40 0.44
N ALA A 34 -21.81 3.91 0.20
CA ALA A 34 -21.55 4.83 -0.89
C ALA A 34 -20.31 4.41 -1.67
N GLU A 35 -20.35 4.62 -2.98
CA GLU A 35 -19.20 4.39 -3.83
C GLU A 35 -18.28 5.62 -3.78
N PHE A 36 -16.99 5.39 -3.56
CA PHE A 36 -15.98 6.38 -3.87
C PHE A 36 -15.48 6.10 -5.28
N ARG A 37 -15.42 7.10 -6.16
CA ARG A 37 -14.89 6.98 -7.53
C ARG A 37 -14.23 8.29 -7.95
N ASP A 38 -13.04 8.21 -8.54
CA ASP A 38 -12.32 9.36 -9.11
C ASP A 38 -12.19 10.56 -8.15
N GLY A 39 -11.97 10.28 -6.87
CA GLY A 39 -11.82 11.31 -5.84
C GLY A 39 -13.13 11.83 -5.23
N THR A 40 -14.28 11.34 -5.69
CA THR A 40 -15.61 11.84 -5.34
C THR A 40 -16.47 10.72 -4.75
N TRP A 41 -17.36 11.07 -3.81
CA TRP A 41 -18.34 10.15 -3.27
C TRP A 41 -19.61 10.16 -4.12
N SER A 42 -20.27 9.01 -4.27
CA SER A 42 -21.54 8.88 -4.99
C SER A 42 -22.72 9.51 -4.24
N VAL A 43 -22.51 9.98 -3.02
CA VAL A 43 -23.51 10.63 -2.16
C VAL A 43 -22.92 11.93 -1.60
N ASP A 44 -23.79 12.87 -1.24
CA ASP A 44 -23.37 14.02 -0.44
C ASP A 44 -22.87 13.53 0.93
N THR A 45 -21.67 13.96 1.31
CA THR A 45 -21.05 13.59 2.58
C THR A 45 -21.45 14.52 3.73
N ALA A 46 -22.17 15.61 3.46
CA ALA A 46 -22.68 16.52 4.49
C ALA A 46 -23.69 15.76 5.38
N GLY A 47 -23.30 15.51 6.64
CA GLY A 47 -24.09 14.73 7.60
C GLY A 47 -23.43 13.42 8.04
N PHE A 48 -22.39 12.98 7.34
CA PHE A 48 -21.60 11.82 7.74
C PHE A 48 -20.37 12.26 8.54
N VAL A 49 -19.98 11.47 9.55
CA VAL A 49 -18.77 11.71 10.36
C VAL A 49 -17.53 11.06 9.75
N GLY A 50 -17.72 10.09 8.84
CA GLY A 50 -16.63 9.44 8.15
C GLY A 50 -17.06 8.24 7.32
N TRP A 51 -16.07 7.51 6.81
CA TRP A 51 -16.23 6.25 6.10
C TRP A 51 -15.47 5.13 6.79
N SER A 52 -15.94 3.91 6.61
CA SER A 52 -15.36 2.70 7.16
C SER A 52 -14.69 1.91 6.07
N GLY A 53 -13.47 1.47 6.34
CA GLY A 53 -12.70 0.64 5.44
C GLY A 53 -11.72 -0.23 6.19
N ARG A 54 -11.03 -1.10 5.46
CA ARG A 54 -10.00 -1.95 6.06
C ARG A 54 -8.66 -1.23 6.07
N PHE A 55 -8.00 -1.25 7.21
CA PHE A 55 -6.63 -0.77 7.35
C PHE A 55 -5.79 -1.74 8.15
N TRP A 56 -4.49 -1.64 7.90
CA TRP A 56 -3.51 -2.44 8.61
C TRP A 56 -3.07 -1.65 9.83
N VAL A 57 -3.61 -2.00 10.99
CA VAL A 57 -3.05 -1.57 12.28
C VAL A 57 -1.79 -2.37 12.49
N SER A 58 -0.68 -1.67 12.67
CA SER A 58 0.59 -2.31 13.02
C SER A 58 1.29 -1.49 14.07
N ASP A 59 1.59 -2.10 15.21
CA ASP A 59 2.47 -1.51 16.21
C ASP A 59 3.92 -1.37 15.65
N LYS A 60 4.76 -0.63 16.39
CA LYS A 60 6.15 -0.36 15.99
C LYS A 60 6.94 -1.66 15.78
N ASP A 61 6.71 -2.67 16.60
CA ASP A 61 7.45 -3.93 16.58
C ASP A 61 7.06 -4.79 15.38
N GLN A 62 5.80 -4.79 14.98
CA GLN A 62 5.30 -5.42 13.77
C GLN A 62 5.91 -4.79 12.52
N ILE A 63 6.00 -3.46 12.49
CA ILE A 63 6.66 -2.74 11.38
C ILE A 63 8.15 -3.14 11.31
N LEU A 64 8.84 -3.21 12.45
CA LEU A 64 10.24 -3.64 12.51
C LEU A 64 10.40 -5.10 12.06
N ALA A 65 9.53 -6.00 12.52
CA ALA A 65 9.54 -7.40 12.12
C ALA A 65 9.31 -7.57 10.61
N ALA A 66 8.35 -6.83 10.02
CA ALA A 66 8.13 -6.85 8.58
C ALA A 66 9.33 -6.29 7.80
N LYS A 67 9.98 -5.24 8.28
CA LYS A 67 11.23 -4.72 7.68
C LYS A 67 12.35 -5.75 7.68
N ARG A 68 12.54 -6.46 8.80
CA ARG A 68 13.54 -7.54 8.91
C ARG A 68 13.23 -8.67 7.93
N LYS A 69 11.98 -9.13 7.87
CA LYS A 69 11.55 -10.20 6.94
C LYS A 69 11.68 -9.82 5.47
N CYS A 70 11.24 -8.60 5.11
CA CYS A 70 11.43 -8.06 3.77
C CYS A 70 12.93 -7.97 3.40
N SER A 71 13.76 -7.47 4.32
CA SER A 71 15.21 -7.36 4.10
C SER A 71 15.94 -8.71 4.02
N GLY A 72 15.31 -9.79 4.47
CA GLY A 72 15.82 -11.16 4.41
C GLY A 72 15.83 -11.77 3.00
N PHE A 73 15.24 -11.10 2.00
CA PHE A 73 15.31 -11.53 0.60
C PHE A 73 16.77 -11.75 0.15
N ARG A 74 16.99 -12.85 -0.58
CA ARG A 74 18.26 -13.16 -1.28
C ARG A 74 17.91 -13.76 -2.63
N ALA A 75 18.51 -13.24 -3.71
CA ALA A 75 18.23 -13.66 -5.08
C ALA A 75 18.51 -15.15 -5.32
N HIS A 76 19.57 -15.69 -4.71
CA HIS A 76 19.92 -17.11 -4.83
C HIS A 76 19.06 -18.03 -3.93
N LYS A 77 18.17 -17.49 -3.08
CA LYS A 77 17.43 -18.27 -2.08
C LYS A 77 15.93 -18.15 -2.29
N VAL A 78 15.35 -19.05 -3.09
CA VAL A 78 13.92 -19.12 -3.39
C VAL A 78 13.04 -19.13 -2.12
N LYS A 79 13.45 -19.85 -1.07
CA LYS A 79 12.74 -19.88 0.23
C LYS A 79 12.57 -18.50 0.88
N SER A 80 13.34 -17.48 0.47
CA SER A 80 13.23 -16.11 0.98
C SER A 80 12.18 -15.25 0.26
N TYR A 81 11.65 -15.70 -0.89
CA TYR A 81 10.82 -14.87 -1.78
C TYR A 81 9.45 -14.60 -1.18
N THR A 82 8.65 -15.64 -0.95
CA THR A 82 7.30 -15.53 -0.37
C THR A 82 7.25 -14.71 0.92
N PRO A 83 8.10 -14.96 1.95
CA PRO A 83 8.07 -14.15 3.15
C PRO A 83 8.50 -12.70 2.87
N ALA A 84 9.46 -12.44 1.98
CA ALA A 84 9.87 -11.07 1.68
C ALA A 84 8.78 -10.29 0.93
N ALA A 85 8.19 -10.89 -0.12
CA ALA A 85 7.11 -10.30 -0.90
C ALA A 85 5.90 -9.95 -0.02
N ARG A 86 5.41 -10.90 0.79
CA ARG A 86 4.28 -10.68 1.72
C ARG A 86 4.55 -9.55 2.71
N ASN A 87 5.76 -9.45 3.24
CA ASN A 87 6.10 -8.38 4.19
C ASN A 87 6.36 -7.03 3.50
N ALA A 88 6.80 -7.04 2.23
CA ALA A 88 6.84 -5.82 1.42
C ALA A 88 5.44 -5.27 1.19
N VAL A 89 4.45 -6.10 0.83
CA VAL A 89 3.04 -5.67 0.71
C VAL A 89 2.51 -5.06 2.01
N LYS A 90 2.76 -5.69 3.16
CA LYS A 90 2.36 -5.17 4.47
C LYS A 90 2.93 -3.77 4.76
N LEU A 91 4.21 -3.58 4.46
CA LEU A 91 4.87 -2.28 4.62
C LEU A 91 4.31 -1.25 3.63
N ALA A 92 4.03 -1.66 2.39
CA ALA A 92 3.43 -0.80 1.37
C ALA A 92 2.08 -0.26 1.84
N ARG A 93 1.19 -1.16 2.27
CA ARG A 93 -0.16 -0.83 2.78
C ARG A 93 -0.11 0.05 4.03
N HIS A 94 0.82 -0.21 4.94
CA HIS A 94 1.05 0.68 6.09
C HIS A 94 1.42 2.10 5.62
N TYR A 95 2.46 2.24 4.79
CA TYR A 95 2.93 3.57 4.35
C TYR A 95 1.97 4.28 3.39
N ALA A 96 1.09 3.55 2.72
CA ALA A 96 0.03 4.12 1.90
C ALA A 96 -0.93 4.99 2.73
N ASN A 97 -1.14 4.62 3.99
CA ASN A 97 -2.03 5.30 4.93
C ASN A 97 -1.34 6.36 5.80
N VAL A 98 0.00 6.44 5.78
CA VAL A 98 0.76 7.42 6.58
C VAL A 98 0.99 8.71 5.77
N LYS A 99 0.56 9.85 6.32
CA LYS A 99 0.77 11.18 5.72
C LYS A 99 2.23 11.40 5.35
N GLY A 100 2.48 11.81 4.10
CA GLY A 100 3.82 12.09 3.58
C GLY A 100 4.68 10.85 3.29
N LYS A 101 4.15 9.63 3.36
CA LYS A 101 4.93 8.38 3.12
C LYS A 101 4.55 7.63 1.84
N LYS A 102 3.73 8.21 0.96
CA LYS A 102 3.30 7.59 -0.31
C LYS A 102 4.45 7.09 -1.20
N VAL A 103 5.54 7.86 -1.31
CA VAL A 103 6.75 7.44 -2.05
C VAL A 103 7.32 6.13 -1.47
N ARG A 104 7.29 5.98 -0.13
CA ARG A 104 7.77 4.77 0.54
C ARG A 104 6.85 3.59 0.30
N ALA A 105 5.54 3.82 0.24
CA ALA A 105 4.56 2.79 -0.13
C ALA A 105 4.85 2.22 -1.52
N VAL A 106 5.04 3.10 -2.52
CA VAL A 106 5.37 2.69 -3.90
C VAL A 106 6.65 1.87 -3.95
N VAL A 107 7.72 2.29 -3.26
CA VAL A 107 8.97 1.50 -3.20
C VAL A 107 8.71 0.07 -2.72
N TYR A 108 7.89 -0.12 -1.68
CA TYR A 108 7.57 -1.46 -1.19
C TYR A 108 6.64 -2.25 -2.12
N TYR A 109 5.70 -1.59 -2.81
CA TYR A 109 4.90 -2.25 -3.84
C TYR A 109 5.74 -2.75 -5.00
N LEU A 110 6.68 -1.94 -5.50
CA LEU A 110 7.60 -2.34 -6.57
C LEU A 110 8.55 -3.46 -6.12
N ILE A 111 9.03 -3.41 -4.87
CA ILE A 111 9.81 -4.52 -4.29
C ILE A 111 8.97 -5.80 -4.26
N ALA A 112 7.73 -5.73 -3.76
CA ALA A 112 6.85 -6.89 -3.68
C ALA A 112 6.61 -7.51 -5.06
N HIS A 113 6.20 -6.68 -6.03
CA HIS A 113 5.92 -7.10 -7.40
C HIS A 113 7.14 -7.69 -8.11
N ARG A 114 8.34 -7.16 -7.85
CA ARG A 114 9.58 -7.67 -8.45
C ARG A 114 10.06 -8.99 -7.82
N ILE A 115 9.69 -9.28 -6.57
CA ILE A 115 9.95 -10.59 -5.95
C ILE A 115 8.93 -11.62 -6.42
N ASP A 116 7.66 -11.23 -6.47
CA ASP A 116 6.52 -12.07 -6.84
C ASP A 116 5.42 -11.18 -7.45
N SER A 117 5.18 -11.30 -8.76
CA SER A 117 4.22 -10.46 -9.47
C SER A 117 2.77 -10.73 -9.06
N THR A 118 2.49 -11.87 -8.44
CA THR A 118 1.14 -12.34 -8.07
C THR A 118 0.71 -11.90 -6.67
N VAL A 119 1.64 -11.36 -5.87
CA VAL A 119 1.39 -11.05 -4.46
C VAL A 119 0.50 -9.82 -4.24
N LEU A 120 0.38 -8.97 -5.26
CA LEU A 120 -0.42 -7.75 -5.21
C LEU A 120 -1.89 -8.10 -5.50
N GLN A 121 -2.77 -7.68 -4.60
CA GLN A 121 -4.21 -7.84 -4.81
C GLN A 121 -4.73 -6.70 -5.68
N SER A 122 -5.93 -6.84 -6.25
CA SER A 122 -6.53 -5.85 -7.16
C SER A 122 -6.52 -4.44 -6.58
N PHE A 123 -6.76 -4.30 -5.28
CA PHE A 123 -6.71 -3.00 -4.62
C PHE A 123 -5.31 -2.39 -4.51
N ASP A 124 -4.25 -3.20 -4.39
CA ASP A 124 -2.88 -2.68 -4.35
C ASP A 124 -2.47 -2.12 -5.71
N LEU A 125 -2.97 -2.76 -6.79
CA LEU A 125 -2.76 -2.32 -8.16
C LEU A 125 -3.51 -1.02 -8.44
N GLU A 126 -4.75 -0.93 -8.01
CA GLU A 126 -5.58 0.26 -8.16
C GLU A 126 -5.04 1.46 -7.36
N TRP A 127 -4.58 1.23 -6.13
CA TRP A 127 -3.91 2.26 -5.33
C TRP A 127 -2.70 2.84 -6.08
N GLN A 128 -1.88 1.95 -6.67
CA GLN A 128 -0.71 2.37 -7.44
C GLN A 128 -1.11 3.17 -8.67
N ALA A 129 -2.09 2.72 -9.45
CA ALA A 129 -2.60 3.44 -10.62
C ALA A 129 -3.05 4.86 -10.26
N THR A 130 -3.84 5.00 -9.18
CA THR A 130 -4.36 6.29 -8.69
C THR A 130 -3.27 7.25 -8.23
N ASN A 131 -2.14 6.72 -7.73
CA ASN A 131 -1.04 7.53 -7.21
C ASN A 131 0.14 7.66 -8.19
N ALA A 132 0.17 6.92 -9.29
CA ALA A 132 1.29 6.88 -10.24
C ALA A 132 1.59 8.27 -10.82
N ALA A 133 0.59 8.94 -11.38
CA ALA A 133 0.74 10.28 -11.97
C ALA A 133 1.26 11.31 -10.96
N LYS A 134 0.74 11.27 -9.71
CA LYS A 134 1.13 12.19 -8.62
C LYS A 134 2.56 11.97 -8.15
N LEU A 135 3.10 10.78 -8.39
CA LEU A 135 4.43 10.36 -7.93
C LEU A 135 5.46 10.28 -9.06
N LEU A 136 5.06 10.59 -10.30
CA LEU A 136 5.92 10.54 -11.48
C LEU A 136 7.21 11.36 -11.31
N ARG A 137 7.13 12.56 -10.72
CA ARG A 137 8.29 13.40 -10.41
C ARG A 137 9.33 12.76 -9.47
N TYR A 138 8.93 11.73 -8.71
CA TYR A 138 9.81 11.00 -7.81
C TYR A 138 10.31 9.68 -8.40
N ARG A 139 9.98 9.38 -9.66
CA ARG A 139 10.18 8.06 -10.25
C ARG A 139 11.65 7.62 -10.22
N ALA A 140 12.57 8.47 -10.68
CA ALA A 140 14.01 8.18 -10.64
C ALA A 140 14.50 7.83 -9.22
N GLY A 141 14.06 8.57 -8.20
CA GLY A 141 14.41 8.31 -6.80
C GLY A 141 13.74 7.07 -6.22
N ILE A 142 12.57 6.69 -6.72
CA ILE A 142 11.89 5.43 -6.38
C ILE A 142 12.66 4.25 -6.96
N ASP A 143 12.96 4.30 -8.25
CA ASP A 143 13.65 3.22 -8.98
C ASP A 143 15.04 2.97 -8.38
N ALA A 144 15.82 4.03 -8.12
CA ALA A 144 17.12 3.91 -7.47
C ALA A 144 17.05 3.23 -6.08
N ARG A 145 15.98 3.44 -5.31
CA ARG A 145 15.78 2.77 -4.00
C ARG A 145 15.42 1.30 -4.18
N VAL A 146 14.62 0.98 -5.18
CA VAL A 146 14.25 -0.40 -5.53
C VAL A 146 15.49 -1.15 -6.00
N ASP A 147 16.28 -0.59 -6.92
CA ASP A 147 17.49 -1.24 -7.41
C ASP A 147 18.53 -1.41 -6.30
N LYS A 148 18.74 -0.38 -5.46
CA LYS A 148 19.59 -0.51 -4.27
C LYS A 148 19.12 -1.62 -3.32
N PHE A 149 17.81 -1.90 -3.26
CA PHE A 149 17.31 -3.03 -2.49
C PHE A 149 17.78 -4.35 -3.12
N PHE A 150 17.56 -4.56 -4.42
CA PHE A 150 17.87 -5.81 -5.11
C PHE A 150 19.38 -6.07 -5.25
N VAL A 151 20.17 -5.06 -5.59
CA VAL A 151 21.64 -5.15 -5.70
C VAL A 151 22.26 -5.63 -4.39
N LYS A 152 21.85 -5.03 -3.26
CA LYS A 152 22.31 -5.45 -1.92
C LYS A 152 21.96 -6.90 -1.57
N ARG A 153 21.12 -7.55 -2.35
CA ARG A 153 20.56 -8.89 -2.09
C ARG A 153 20.92 -9.88 -3.20
N GLY A 154 21.90 -9.52 -4.04
CA GLY A 154 22.46 -10.36 -5.09
C GLY A 154 21.60 -10.47 -6.35
N ALA A 155 20.62 -9.59 -6.53
CA ALA A 155 19.84 -9.51 -7.75
C ALA A 155 20.40 -8.41 -8.67
N PRO A 156 20.49 -8.64 -9.99
CA PRO A 156 20.99 -7.64 -10.93
C PRO A 156 20.08 -6.40 -10.95
N VAL A 157 20.64 -5.24 -11.29
CA VAL A 157 19.84 -4.03 -11.60
C VAL A 157 18.97 -4.34 -12.81
N ARG A 158 17.74 -3.81 -12.87
CA ARG A 158 16.97 -3.90 -14.12
C ARG A 158 17.74 -3.15 -15.20
N THR A 159 18.25 -3.84 -16.20
CA THR A 159 18.69 -3.21 -17.43
C THR A 159 17.43 -2.83 -18.22
N THR A 160 17.32 -1.55 -18.58
CA THR A 160 16.38 -0.93 -19.55
C THR A 160 15.06 -0.36 -18.98
N PRO A 161 14.64 0.85 -19.45
CA PRO A 161 13.54 1.62 -18.89
C PRO A 161 12.20 1.18 -19.50
N SER A 162 11.10 1.44 -18.81
CA SER A 162 9.77 1.24 -19.38
C SER A 162 8.90 2.42 -18.98
N VAL A 163 8.74 3.28 -20.00
CA VAL A 163 7.64 4.20 -20.36
C VAL A 163 6.58 4.42 -19.29
#